data_AF-A0A3D2I7B2-F1
#
_entry.id   AF-A0A3D2I7B2-F1
#
_cell.length_a   1.000
_cell.length_b   1.000
_cell.length_c   1.000
_cell.angle_alpha   90.00
_cell.angle_beta   90.00
_cell.angle_gamma   90.00
#
_symmetry.space_group_name_H-M   'P 1'
#
loop_
_entity.id
_entity.type
_entity.pdbx_description
1 polymer ?
#
loop_
_entity_poly.entity_id
_entity_poly.type
_entity_poly.pdbx_seq_one_letter_code
_entity_poly.pdbx_strand_id
1 'polypeptide(L)'
;EQKSTVDYIGVVQGIPICFDAKECATDRFPLANVHEHQIRFMKEFEEQDGIAFLLIYFKAKDTFMYLPYAKLDEFWRRMEEGGAKHFKYEELDPAYEISTYSGTFVHYLEQIQMDLEQRDSR
;
A
#
# COMPACT_ATOMS: atom_id res chain seq x y z
N GLU A 1 -6.07 6.01 22.56
CA GLU A 1 -5.06 4.94 22.42
C GLU A 1 -4.61 4.91 20.98
N GLN A 2 -3.32 5.15 20.71
CA GLN A 2 -2.78 5.12 19.36
C GLN A 2 -2.25 3.70 19.14
N LYS A 3 -2.92 2.89 18.31
CA LYS A 3 -2.41 1.57 17.94
C LYS A 3 -1.00 1.77 17.36
N SER A 4 -0.01 1.08 17.91
CA SER A 4 1.40 1.24 17.51
C SER A 4 1.77 0.41 16.28
N THR A 5 0.83 -0.37 15.74
CA THR A 5 1.04 -1.32 14.64
C THR A 5 0.04 -1.06 13.52
N VAL A 6 0.34 -1.62 12.34
CA VAL A 6 -0.63 -1.73 11.23
C VAL A 6 -1.81 -2.63 11.62
N ASP A 7 -2.92 -2.52 10.89
CA ASP A 7 -4.17 -3.25 11.22
C ASP A 7 -4.14 -4.73 10.81
N TYR A 8 -3.38 -5.11 9.77
CA TYR A 8 -3.30 -6.48 9.28
C TYR A 8 -1.86 -6.97 9.20
N ILE A 9 -1.61 -8.15 9.78
CA ILE A 9 -0.33 -8.88 9.71
C ILE A 9 -0.66 -10.35 9.45
N GLY A 10 0.12 -11.00 8.61
CA GLY A 10 -0.10 -12.40 8.27
C GLY A 10 1.10 -13.03 7.57
N VAL A 11 0.86 -14.23 7.03
CA VAL A 11 1.83 -14.97 6.23
C VAL A 11 1.12 -15.53 5.01
N VAL A 12 1.69 -15.33 3.83
CA VAL A 12 1.21 -15.89 2.56
C VAL A 12 2.29 -16.80 2.02
N GLN A 13 2.02 -18.10 1.91
CA GLN A 13 2.95 -19.08 1.36
C GLN A 13 4.36 -19.07 2.02
N GLY A 14 4.41 -18.76 3.32
CA GLY A 14 5.67 -18.66 4.08
C GLY A 14 6.31 -17.26 4.07
N ILE A 15 5.75 -16.31 3.32
CA ILE A 15 6.23 -14.93 3.23
C ILE A 15 5.48 -14.07 4.25
N PRO A 16 6.18 -13.41 5.20
CA PRO A 16 5.56 -12.47 6.12
C PRO A 16 4.97 -11.28 5.36
N ILE A 17 3.73 -10.92 5.66
CA ILE A 17 3.07 -9.75 5.07
C ILE A 17 2.47 -8.85 6.16
N CYS A 18 2.43 -7.55 5.92
CA CYS A 18 1.66 -6.61 6.72
C CYS A 18 1.06 -5.49 5.86
N PHE A 19 -0.13 -5.01 6.20
CA PHE A 19 -0.75 -3.93 5.44
C PHE A 19 -1.80 -3.16 6.25
N ASP A 20 -2.20 -2.03 5.70
CA ASP A 20 -3.33 -1.23 6.17
C ASP A 20 -4.30 -0.98 5.01
N ALA A 21 -5.59 -0.84 5.33
CA ALA A 21 -6.64 -0.61 4.35
C ALA A 21 -7.21 0.80 4.52
N LYS A 22 -7.10 1.61 3.48
CA LYS A 22 -7.54 3.01 3.46
C LYS A 22 -8.58 3.23 2.39
N GLU A 23 -9.35 4.29 2.54
CA GLU A 23 -10.28 4.77 1.52
C GLU A 23 -10.03 6.24 1.20
N CYS A 24 -10.29 6.61 -0.05
CA CYS A 24 -10.16 7.96 -0.54
C CYS A 24 -11.39 8.32 -1.39
N ALA A 25 -12.03 9.44 -1.05
CA ALA A 25 -13.23 9.90 -1.74
C ALA A 25 -12.93 10.51 -3.12
N THR A 26 -11.70 10.97 -3.36
CA THR A 26 -11.26 11.67 -4.57
C THR A 26 -10.14 10.90 -5.27
N ASP A 27 -9.62 11.43 -6.36
CA ASP A 27 -8.44 10.93 -7.08
C ASP A 27 -7.10 11.38 -6.45
N ARG A 28 -7.14 12.08 -5.30
CA ARG A 28 -5.96 12.57 -4.57
C ARG A 28 -5.95 12.01 -3.17
N PHE A 29 -5.06 11.05 -2.93
CA PHE A 29 -4.90 10.44 -1.62
C PHE A 29 -4.06 11.34 -0.69
N PRO A 30 -4.62 11.86 0.42
CA PRO A 30 -3.87 12.65 1.39
C PRO A 30 -2.90 11.76 2.18
N LEU A 31 -1.61 12.09 2.22
CA LEU A 31 -0.63 11.30 2.99
C LEU A 31 -0.90 11.33 4.49
N ALA A 32 -1.59 12.37 4.99
CA ALA A 32 -2.03 12.44 6.39
C ALA A 32 -3.00 11.30 6.79
N ASN A 33 -3.58 10.56 5.84
CA ASN A 33 -4.38 9.36 6.10
C ASN A 33 -3.52 8.16 6.51
N VAL A 34 -2.20 8.23 6.32
CA VAL A 34 -1.22 7.26 6.82
C VAL A 34 -0.49 7.90 7.99
N HIS A 35 -0.52 7.24 9.14
CA HIS A 35 0.14 7.77 10.33
C HIS A 35 1.62 7.38 10.35
N GLU A 36 2.47 8.23 10.92
CA GLU A 36 3.92 8.02 10.99
C GLU A 36 4.32 6.67 11.60
N HIS A 37 3.60 6.21 12.63
CA HIS A 37 3.87 4.90 13.23
C HIS A 37 3.61 3.73 12.26
N GLN A 38 2.69 3.88 11.30
CA GLN A 38 2.41 2.87 10.28
C GLN A 38 3.57 2.81 9.27
N ILE A 39 4.04 3.97 8.82
CA ILE A 39 5.23 4.07 7.94
C ILE A 39 6.44 3.44 8.61
N ARG A 40 6.71 3.82 9.88
CA ARG A 40 7.84 3.25 10.62
C ARG A 40 7.73 1.74 10.78
N PHE A 41 6.56 1.23 11.14
CA PHE A 41 6.35 -0.22 11.27
C PHE A 41 6.57 -0.94 9.94
N MET A 42 5.99 -0.44 8.84
CA MET A 42 6.16 -1.03 7.50
C MET A 42 7.63 -1.02 7.06
N LYS A 43 8.37 0.05 7.37
CA LYS A 43 9.81 0.15 7.13
C LYS A 43 10.58 -0.94 7.87
N GLU A 44 10.39 -1.02 9.19
CA GLU A 44 11.06 -2.01 10.05
C GLU A 44 10.70 -3.45 9.62
N PHE A 45 9.48 -3.67 9.12
CA PHE A 45 9.02 -4.96 8.60
C PHE A 45 9.71 -5.35 7.28
N GLU A 46 9.82 -4.40 6.34
CA GLU A 46 10.51 -4.60 5.06
C GLU A 46 12.03 -4.78 5.25
N GLU A 47 12.63 -4.13 6.25
CA GLU A 47 14.04 -4.35 6.64
C GLU A 47 14.31 -5.78 7.18
N GLN A 48 13.26 -6.58 7.43
CA GLN A 48 13.34 -7.99 7.84
C GLN A 48 12.84 -8.93 6.73
N ASP A 49 12.92 -8.51 5.46
CA ASP A 49 12.48 -9.27 4.28
C ASP A 49 10.97 -9.60 4.26
N GLY A 50 10.16 -8.85 5.01
CA GLY A 50 8.70 -8.92 4.94
C GLY A 50 8.13 -8.02 3.86
N ILE A 51 6.92 -8.31 3.38
CA ILE A 51 6.21 -7.46 2.41
C ILE A 51 5.25 -6.52 3.14
N ALA A 52 5.39 -5.23 2.89
CA ALA A 52 4.47 -4.20 3.39
C ALA A 52 3.78 -3.45 2.26
N PHE A 53 2.49 -3.15 2.42
CA PHE A 53 1.71 -2.41 1.41
C PHE A 53 0.49 -1.70 2.00
N LEU A 54 -0.16 -0.86 1.18
CA LEU A 54 -1.52 -0.37 1.44
C LEU A 54 -2.51 -0.96 0.44
N LEU A 55 -3.72 -1.22 0.92
CA LEU A 55 -4.90 -1.40 0.07
C LEU A 55 -5.72 -0.12 0.11
N ILE A 56 -5.91 0.52 -1.04
CA ILE A 56 -6.58 1.81 -1.14
C ILE A 56 -7.83 1.68 -1.99
N TYR A 57 -8.98 1.98 -1.42
CA TYR A 57 -10.23 2.09 -2.16
C TYR A 57 -10.46 3.54 -2.63
N PHE A 58 -10.43 3.77 -3.94
CA PHE A 58 -10.72 5.06 -4.56
C PHE A 58 -12.19 5.15 -4.96
N LYS A 59 -13.02 5.72 -4.07
CA LYS A 59 -14.49 5.78 -4.23
C LYS A 59 -14.95 6.48 -5.51
N ALA A 60 -14.28 7.56 -5.92
CA ALA A 60 -14.63 8.28 -7.14
C ALA A 60 -14.43 7.46 -8.43
N LYS A 61 -13.65 6.38 -8.35
CA LYS A 61 -13.33 5.49 -9.48
C LYS A 61 -13.89 4.08 -9.29
N ASP A 62 -14.48 3.78 -8.14
CA ASP A 62 -14.95 2.46 -7.75
C ASP A 62 -13.89 1.36 -7.98
N THR A 63 -12.65 1.65 -7.57
CA THR A 63 -11.51 0.75 -7.80
C THR A 63 -10.62 0.61 -6.56
N PHE A 64 -9.98 -0.55 -6.44
CA PHE A 64 -9.03 -0.86 -5.39
C PHE A 64 -7.62 -0.85 -5.97
N MET A 65 -6.68 -0.31 -5.21
CA MET A 65 -5.29 -0.20 -5.60
C MET A 65 -4.40 -0.84 -4.54
N TYR A 66 -3.48 -1.69 -4.97
CA TYR A 66 -2.35 -2.14 -4.18
C TYR A 66 -1.23 -1.10 -4.28
N LEU A 67 -0.70 -0.64 -3.15
CA LEU A 67 0.44 0.29 -3.12
C LEU A 67 1.59 -0.36 -2.35
N PRO A 68 2.65 -0.84 -3.03
CA PRO A 68 3.84 -1.39 -2.37
C PRO A 68 4.47 -0.35 -1.44
N TYR A 69 5.04 -0.78 -0.30
CA TYR A 69 5.69 0.11 0.64
C TYR A 69 6.78 0.96 -0.02
N ALA A 70 7.57 0.39 -0.93
CA ALA A 70 8.60 1.14 -1.66
C ALA A 70 8.05 2.40 -2.34
N LYS A 71 6.85 2.30 -2.95
CA LYS A 71 6.22 3.45 -3.60
C LYS A 71 5.60 4.42 -2.59
N LEU A 72 5.05 3.89 -1.49
CA LEU A 72 4.56 4.71 -0.39
C LEU A 72 5.70 5.54 0.25
N ASP A 73 6.87 4.93 0.48
CA ASP A 73 8.06 5.59 1.03
C ASP A 73 8.54 6.73 0.13
N GLU A 74 8.54 6.55 -1.20
CA GLU A 74 8.83 7.63 -2.15
C GLU A 74 7.90 8.84 -1.95
N PHE A 75 6.59 8.60 -1.84
CA PHE A 75 5.63 9.68 -1.61
C PHE A 75 5.79 10.32 -0.24
N TRP A 76 6.09 9.51 0.79
CA TRP A 76 6.30 9.98 2.15
C TRP A 76 7.52 10.88 2.25
N ARG A 77 8.67 10.44 1.74
CA ARG A 77 9.92 11.21 1.72
C ARG A 77 9.78 12.50 0.92
N ARG A 78 9.10 12.44 -0.24
CA ARG A 78 8.77 13.64 -1.02
C ARG A 78 8.01 14.68 -0.19
N MET A 79 7.06 14.25 0.65
CA MET A 79 6.32 15.15 1.54
C MET A 79 7.23 15.75 2.63
N GLU A 80 8.10 14.94 3.24
CA GLU A 80 9.05 15.38 4.27
C GLU A 80 10.06 16.40 3.73
N GLU A 81 10.46 16.26 2.47
CA GLU A 81 11.32 17.21 1.75
C GLU A 81 10.60 18.51 1.33
N GLY A 82 9.34 18.70 1.76
CA GLY A 82 8.54 19.90 1.49
C GLY A 82 7.71 19.83 0.20
N GLY A 83 7.62 18.66 -0.43
CA GLY A 83 6.79 18.42 -1.60
C GLY A 83 5.29 18.27 -1.29
N ALA A 84 4.56 17.64 -2.23
CA ALA A 84 3.12 17.49 -2.12
C ALA A 84 2.72 16.57 -0.95
N LYS A 85 1.72 17.01 -0.16
CA LYS A 85 1.13 16.26 0.98
C LYS A 85 0.08 15.22 0.56
N HIS A 86 0.10 14.84 -0.71
CA HIS A 86 -0.80 13.87 -1.32
C HIS A 86 -0.10 13.21 -2.51
N PHE A 87 -0.65 12.10 -2.99
CA PHE A 87 -0.37 11.57 -4.32
C PHE A 87 -1.68 11.43 -5.10
N LYS A 88 -1.59 11.55 -6.43
CA LYS A 88 -2.72 11.38 -7.34
C LYS A 88 -2.80 9.93 -7.79
N TYR A 89 -4.01 9.49 -8.13
CA TYR A 89 -4.25 8.19 -8.76
C TYR A 89 -3.38 7.96 -10.00
N GLU A 90 -3.17 9.02 -10.79
CA GLU A 90 -2.38 9.01 -12.04
C GLU A 90 -0.88 8.71 -11.81
N GLU A 91 -0.39 8.90 -10.57
CA GLU A 91 1.00 8.62 -10.19
C GLU A 91 1.20 7.15 -9.79
N LEU A 92 0.12 6.37 -9.73
CA LEU A 92 0.12 4.96 -9.36
C LEU A 92 0.30 4.09 -10.60
N ASP A 93 0.94 2.94 -10.43
CA ASP A 93 1.13 1.98 -11.51
C ASP A 93 -0.19 1.23 -11.76
N PRO A 94 -0.80 1.35 -12.96
CA PRO A 94 -2.06 0.68 -13.29
C PRO A 94 -2.00 -0.85 -13.19
N ALA A 95 -0.82 -1.46 -13.24
CA ALA A 95 -0.67 -2.90 -13.07
C ALA A 95 -1.14 -3.37 -11.69
N TYR A 96 -1.04 -2.50 -10.68
CA TYR A 96 -1.43 -2.80 -9.30
C TYR A 96 -2.92 -2.55 -8.98
N GLU A 97 -3.71 -2.18 -9.99
CA GLU A 97 -5.16 -2.07 -9.85
C GLU A 97 -5.77 -3.46 -9.60
N ILE A 98 -6.55 -3.60 -8.53
CA ILE A 98 -7.18 -4.86 -8.14
C ILE A 98 -8.56 -4.93 -8.76
N SER A 99 -8.72 -5.84 -9.73
CA SER A 99 -10.03 -6.14 -10.29
C SER A 99 -10.93 -6.84 -9.27
N THR A 100 -12.21 -6.46 -9.24
CA THR A 100 -13.25 -7.15 -8.47
C THR A 100 -13.78 -8.34 -9.27
N TYR A 101 -12.97 -9.38 -9.47
CA TYR A 101 -13.39 -10.54 -10.26
C TYR A 101 -14.36 -11.45 -9.48
N SER A 102 -15.54 -11.67 -10.06
CA SER A 102 -16.48 -12.78 -9.81
C SER A 102 -16.68 -13.23 -8.34
N GLY A 103 -17.05 -12.31 -7.44
CA GLY A 103 -17.62 -12.67 -6.14
C GLY A 103 -16.64 -12.90 -4.98
N THR A 104 -15.33 -12.72 -5.19
CA THR A 104 -14.34 -12.65 -4.10
C THR A 104 -14.10 -11.19 -3.70
N PHE A 105 -14.00 -10.90 -2.41
CA PHE A 105 -13.63 -9.57 -1.90
C PHE A 105 -12.14 -9.30 -2.20
N VAL A 106 -11.83 -8.13 -2.79
CA VAL A 106 -10.49 -7.53 -3.05
C VAL A 106 -9.35 -8.55 -3.18
N HIS A 107 -9.08 -9.05 -4.39
CA HIS A 107 -8.08 -10.09 -4.66
C HIS A 107 -6.62 -9.58 -4.64
N TYR A 108 -6.13 -9.16 -3.47
CA TYR A 108 -4.79 -8.59 -3.33
C TYR A 108 -3.63 -9.60 -3.44
N LEU A 109 -3.90 -10.91 -3.44
CA LEU A 109 -2.87 -11.94 -3.50
C LEU A 109 -2.12 -11.97 -4.86
N GLU A 110 -2.82 -11.71 -5.97
CA GLU A 110 -2.19 -11.55 -7.29
C GLU A 110 -1.21 -10.38 -7.30
N GLN A 111 -1.54 -9.30 -6.58
CA GLN A 111 -0.68 -8.12 -6.51
C GLN A 111 0.58 -8.35 -5.67
N ILE A 112 0.47 -9.16 -4.61
CA ILE A 112 1.63 -9.62 -3.85
C ILE A 112 2.58 -10.44 -4.74
N GLN A 113 2.03 -11.35 -5.55
CA GLN A 113 2.85 -12.14 -6.47
C GLN A 113 3.58 -11.23 -7.48
N MET A 114 2.89 -10.26 -8.06
CA MET A 114 3.50 -9.32 -9.00
C MET A 114 4.58 -8.45 -8.33
N ASP A 115 4.36 -7.99 -7.10
CA ASP A 115 5.35 -7.25 -6.30
C ASP A 115 6.63 -8.08 -6.09
N LEU A 116 6.47 -9.36 -5.72
CA LEU A 116 7.59 -10.31 -5.57
C LEU A 116 8.38 -10.50 -6.87
N GLU A 117 7.70 -10.75 -7.99
CA GLU A 117 8.34 -10.94 -9.30
C GLU A 117 9.16 -9.69 -9.72
N GLN A 118 8.65 -8.49 -9.41
CA GLN A 118 9.37 -7.24 -9.69
C GLN A 118 10.61 -7.06 -8.80
N ARG A 119 10.58 -7.54 -7.55
CA ARG A 119 11.72 -7.47 -6.63
C ARG A 119 12.87 -8.38 -7.07
N ASP A 120 12.58 -9.59 -7.50
CA ASP A 120 13.58 -10.57 -7.97
C ASP A 120 14.27 -10.15 -9.28
N SER A 121 13.67 -9.22 -10.02
CA SER A 121 14.20 -8.71 -11.28
C SER A 121 15.19 -7.54 -11.15
N ARG A 122 15.44 -7.06 -9.92
CA ARG A 122 16.39 -5.96 -9.60
C ARG A 122 17.76 -6.48 -9.21
#